data_AF-A0AAF0U659-F1
#
_entry.id   AF-A0AAF0U659-F1
#
_cell.length_a   1.000
_cell.length_b   1.000
_cell.length_c   1.000
_cell.angle_alpha   90.00
_cell.angle_beta   90.00
_cell.angle_gamma   90.00
#
_symmetry.space_group_name_H-M   'P 1'
#
loop_
_entity.id
_entity.type
_entity.pdbx_description
1 polymer ?
#
loop_
_entity_poly.entity_id
_entity_poly.type
_entity_poly.pdbx_seq_one_letter_code
_entity_poly.pdbx_strand_id
1 'polypeptide(L)'
;MAGSVSFFFFLSLLFISSIHVESNGEGYISLDISNKGLDFMKEFLVEMAETSLVPLDLPKIEKSKHIPIIGTVHMVLSNISIDNIHVISSTVKAGDTGIVISVSGAYANMTMNWEYSYSNWLFPIPITDNGKASIQVEGMDVGISFNLTNVQGSLMLSPLDCGCSVKDIFIKLDGGASWLYQGLIDAFEGRLSSAVENAVSKKLREGIVKLDSLLQSLPKEIPIRNIAALNVTFVGDPQFRDSSLVLSINGLICAKEAYTAPPYHHLFASLEHLLASIPLKDPASMVTISLNEKVLASASSVYYDANKMHWIVDKVPEQSLLNTAGWRFIVPQLYRRYPNADMNLNVSIYSPPHLIIREHQIDLTVHADVVINVLNSGEVTPVACFSTAVSGSASPWISNNNLGGSIGLDELSLSLKWSKIGNLHVSLVRALISTALRTVILPYINIKLSRGYLLPTFHGYMLQNANILCSDSWIKISSDVASVNQLFIS
;
A
#
# COMPACT_ATOMS: atom_id res chain seq x y z
N MET A 1 -64.28 -24.27 -17.79
CA MET A 1 -64.14 -23.13 -18.71
C MET A 1 -63.23 -22.11 -18.05
N ALA A 2 -62.07 -21.92 -18.67
CA ALA A 2 -61.14 -20.78 -18.60
C ALA A 2 -60.78 -20.14 -17.25
N GLY A 3 -59.46 -20.07 -16.98
CA GLY A 3 -58.90 -18.84 -16.44
C GLY A 3 -57.85 -18.94 -15.34
N SER A 4 -56.82 -19.78 -15.51
CA SER A 4 -55.53 -19.62 -14.82
C SER A 4 -54.93 -18.26 -15.14
N VAL A 5 -54.82 -17.35 -14.16
CA VAL A 5 -53.79 -16.29 -14.12
C VAL A 5 -53.49 -15.92 -12.66
N SER A 6 -52.20 -15.80 -12.36
CA SER A 6 -51.60 -15.11 -11.22
C SER A 6 -51.19 -15.95 -10.00
N PHE A 7 -50.54 -17.08 -10.27
CA PHE A 7 -49.54 -17.67 -9.36
C PHE A 7 -48.11 -17.13 -9.64
N PHE A 8 -47.99 -16.08 -10.47
CA PHE A 8 -46.71 -15.48 -10.90
C PHE A 8 -46.37 -14.15 -10.20
N PHE A 9 -47.21 -13.66 -9.28
CA PHE A 9 -46.99 -12.36 -8.62
C PHE A 9 -46.26 -12.43 -7.27
N PHE A 10 -45.87 -13.62 -6.80
CA PHE A 10 -45.12 -13.79 -5.54
C PHE A 10 -43.71 -14.37 -5.72
N LEU A 11 -43.27 -14.59 -6.97
CA LEU A 11 -41.92 -15.08 -7.31
C LEU A 11 -41.05 -14.00 -8.00
N SER A 12 -41.38 -12.72 -7.82
CA SER A 12 -40.55 -11.59 -8.27
C SER A 12 -39.88 -10.81 -7.13
N LEU A 13 -40.07 -11.24 -5.87
CA LEU A 13 -39.40 -10.67 -4.69
C LEU A 13 -38.13 -11.44 -4.27
N LEU A 14 -37.67 -12.40 -5.09
CA LEU A 14 -36.47 -13.21 -4.85
C LEU A 14 -35.45 -13.15 -6.00
N PHE A 15 -35.52 -12.12 -6.85
CA PHE A 15 -34.37 -11.71 -7.63
C PHE A 15 -33.68 -10.58 -6.91
N ILE A 16 -32.67 -11.00 -6.14
CA ILE A 16 -31.41 -10.33 -5.90
C ILE A 16 -31.15 -9.31 -7.01
N SER A 17 -31.53 -8.06 -6.79
CA SER A 17 -30.70 -6.98 -7.29
C SER A 17 -29.53 -6.97 -6.32
N SER A 18 -28.49 -7.71 -6.69
CA SER A 18 -27.14 -7.29 -6.37
C SER A 18 -27.16 -5.80 -6.63
N ILE A 19 -27.03 -4.99 -5.58
CA ILE A 19 -26.57 -3.63 -5.76
C ILE A 19 -25.14 -3.84 -6.26
N HIS A 20 -25.02 -4.06 -7.57
CA HIS A 20 -23.89 -3.56 -8.30
C HIS A 20 -23.94 -2.07 -7.97
N VAL A 21 -23.08 -1.68 -7.03
CA VAL A 21 -22.59 -0.32 -6.99
C VAL A 21 -21.93 -0.17 -8.36
N GLU A 22 -22.73 0.26 -9.34
CA GLU A 22 -22.21 0.92 -10.51
C GLU A 22 -21.25 1.97 -9.95
N SER A 23 -19.98 1.84 -10.34
CA SER A 23 -18.94 2.85 -10.24
C SER A 23 -19.34 4.07 -11.08
N ASN A 24 -20.46 4.70 -10.73
CA ASN A 24 -20.96 5.92 -11.32
C ASN A 24 -20.55 7.08 -10.42
N GLY A 25 -19.39 7.66 -10.70
CA GLY A 25 -19.15 9.07 -10.42
C GLY A 25 -18.20 9.47 -9.30
N GLU A 26 -17.62 8.57 -8.52
CA GLU A 26 -16.66 8.94 -7.46
C GLU A 26 -15.21 8.65 -7.87
N GLY A 27 -14.30 9.57 -7.57
CA GLY A 27 -12.87 9.37 -7.81
C GLY A 27 -12.29 8.28 -6.94
N TYR A 28 -11.29 7.55 -7.42
CA TYR A 28 -10.61 6.52 -6.64
C TYR A 28 -9.11 6.43 -6.97
N ILE A 29 -8.38 5.71 -6.11
CA ILE A 29 -6.99 5.30 -6.35
C ILE A 29 -6.98 3.78 -6.52
N SER A 30 -6.31 3.28 -7.55
CA SER A 30 -6.10 1.84 -7.73
C SER A 30 -4.63 1.47 -7.63
N LEU A 31 -4.35 0.28 -7.10
CA LEU A 31 -3.05 -0.34 -7.02
C LEU A 31 -3.10 -1.61 -7.86
N ASP A 32 -2.37 -1.62 -8.97
CA ASP A 32 -2.20 -2.78 -9.85
C ASP A 32 -0.88 -3.47 -9.50
N ILE A 33 -0.96 -4.64 -8.86
CA ILE A 33 0.19 -5.43 -8.42
C ILE A 33 0.44 -6.51 -9.47
N SER A 34 1.52 -6.37 -10.23
CA SER A 34 1.84 -7.32 -11.31
C SER A 34 2.31 -8.67 -10.76
N ASN A 35 2.40 -9.69 -11.61
CA ASN A 35 3.02 -10.96 -11.24
C ASN A 35 4.44 -10.80 -10.67
N LYS A 36 5.21 -9.80 -11.13
CA LYS A 36 6.51 -9.48 -10.55
C LYS A 36 6.38 -8.99 -9.10
N GLY A 37 5.37 -8.16 -8.82
CA GLY A 37 5.05 -7.71 -7.46
C GLY A 37 4.54 -8.84 -6.57
N LEU A 38 3.69 -9.72 -7.11
CA LEU A 38 3.23 -10.92 -6.38
C LEU A 38 4.39 -11.86 -6.08
N ASP A 39 5.31 -12.05 -7.03
CA ASP A 39 6.50 -12.90 -6.86
C ASP A 39 7.41 -12.35 -5.76
N PHE A 40 7.61 -11.02 -5.72
CA PHE A 40 8.30 -10.36 -4.62
C PHE A 40 7.64 -10.59 -3.25
N MET A 41 6.30 -10.47 -3.18
CA MET A 41 5.56 -10.75 -1.95
C MET A 41 5.67 -12.22 -1.53
N LYS A 42 5.65 -13.15 -2.51
CA LYS A 42 5.81 -14.59 -2.27
C LYS A 42 7.16 -14.90 -1.65
N GLU A 43 8.27 -14.34 -2.15
CA GLU A 43 9.60 -14.55 -1.55
C GLU A 43 9.62 -14.12 -0.08
N PHE A 44 9.04 -12.95 0.24
CA PHE A 44 8.88 -12.49 1.62
C PHE A 44 8.04 -13.46 2.48
N LEU A 45 6.92 -13.96 1.96
CA LEU A 45 6.06 -14.90 2.69
C LEU A 45 6.73 -16.26 2.91
N VAL A 46 7.56 -16.71 1.97
CA VAL A 46 8.34 -17.95 2.09
C VAL A 46 9.37 -17.83 3.21
N GLU A 47 10.16 -16.76 3.24
CA GLU A 47 11.14 -16.51 4.29
C GLU A 47 10.49 -16.44 5.69
N MET A 48 9.33 -15.77 5.76
CA MET A 48 8.53 -15.72 6.99
C MET A 48 8.02 -17.11 7.40
N ALA A 49 7.57 -17.91 6.44
CA ALA A 49 7.09 -19.27 6.70
C ALA A 49 8.22 -20.15 7.25
N GLU A 50 9.39 -20.17 6.62
CA GLU A 50 10.57 -20.92 7.08
C GLU A 50 10.93 -20.57 8.53
N THR A 51 10.97 -19.28 8.84
CA THR A 51 11.27 -18.81 10.21
C THR A 51 10.18 -19.18 11.21
N SER A 52 8.90 -19.11 10.82
CA SER A 52 7.77 -19.37 11.71
C SER A 52 7.52 -20.86 11.98
N LEU A 53 8.03 -21.73 11.11
CA LEU A 53 7.93 -23.18 11.18
C LEU A 53 9.09 -23.82 11.95
N VAL A 54 10.03 -23.03 12.49
CA VAL A 54 11.23 -23.56 13.16
C VAL A 54 11.47 -22.86 14.51
N PRO A 55 11.57 -23.61 15.63
CA PRO A 55 11.31 -25.04 15.74
C PRO A 55 9.81 -25.35 15.68
N LEU A 56 9.43 -26.50 15.09
CA LEU A 56 8.06 -27.01 15.11
C LEU A 56 8.00 -28.38 15.78
N ASP A 57 7.36 -28.41 16.95
CA ASP A 57 7.15 -29.64 17.70
C ASP A 57 6.02 -30.49 17.11
N LEU A 58 6.29 -31.77 16.93
CA LEU A 58 5.34 -32.78 16.49
C LEU A 58 4.84 -33.62 17.67
N PRO A 59 3.60 -34.12 17.60
CA PRO A 59 3.03 -34.94 18.67
C PRO A 59 3.78 -36.27 18.81
N LYS A 60 3.81 -36.80 20.03
CA LYS A 60 4.32 -38.13 20.35
C LYS A 60 3.62 -39.21 19.49
N ILE A 61 4.38 -40.15 18.94
CA ILE A 61 3.84 -41.24 18.11
C ILE A 61 4.13 -42.59 18.79
N GLU A 62 3.08 -43.38 19.00
CA GLU A 62 3.19 -44.71 19.62
C GLU A 62 2.68 -45.79 18.66
N LYS A 63 3.37 -46.93 18.61
CA LYS A 63 2.96 -48.09 17.81
C LYS A 63 3.40 -49.38 18.44
N SER A 64 2.68 -50.46 18.14
CA SER A 64 3.07 -51.81 18.55
C SER A 64 3.05 -52.72 17.33
N LYS A 65 4.09 -53.55 17.19
CA LYS A 65 4.23 -54.48 16.06
C LYS A 65 4.61 -55.85 16.61
N HIS A 66 3.93 -56.89 16.14
CA HIS A 66 4.29 -58.26 16.45
C HIS A 66 5.42 -58.71 15.51
N ILE A 67 6.52 -59.20 16.07
CA ILE A 67 7.66 -59.74 15.32
C ILE A 67 7.79 -61.23 15.67
N PRO A 68 7.83 -62.13 14.66
CA PRO A 68 8.05 -63.56 14.91
C PRO A 68 9.28 -63.79 15.79
N ILE A 69 9.21 -64.75 16.73
CA ILE A 69 10.28 -65.14 17.66
C ILE A 69 10.55 -64.13 18.80
N ILE A 70 10.33 -62.82 18.59
CA ILE A 70 10.60 -61.75 19.57
C ILE A 70 9.37 -61.37 20.40
N GLY A 71 8.17 -61.46 19.82
CA GLY A 71 6.90 -61.10 20.47
C GLY A 71 6.40 -59.70 20.06
N THR A 72 5.55 -59.10 20.88
CA THR A 72 5.01 -57.75 20.63
C THR A 72 6.02 -56.71 21.08
N VAL A 73 6.47 -55.87 20.14
CA VAL A 73 7.36 -54.75 20.41
C VAL A 73 6.53 -53.48 20.47
N HIS A 74 6.59 -52.77 21.60
CA HIS A 74 6.04 -51.45 21.78
C HIS A 74 7.11 -50.41 21.46
N MET A 75 6.81 -49.47 20.58
CA MET A 75 7.73 -48.45 20.09
C MET A 75 7.12 -47.06 20.28
N VAL A 76 7.95 -46.13 20.71
CA VAL A 76 7.56 -44.76 21.05
C VAL A 76 8.55 -43.78 20.43
N LEU A 77 8.01 -42.80 19.70
CA LEU A 77 8.75 -41.64 19.20
C LEU A 77 8.30 -40.41 19.99
N SER A 78 9.25 -39.65 20.54
CA SER A 78 8.99 -38.49 21.41
C SER A 78 9.98 -37.36 21.13
N ASN A 79 9.68 -36.15 21.62
CA ASN A 79 10.50 -34.95 21.39
C ASN A 79 10.85 -34.77 19.89
N ILE A 80 9.84 -34.94 19.04
CA ILE A 80 9.98 -34.81 17.59
C ILE A 80 9.92 -33.32 17.27
N SER A 81 10.97 -32.76 16.68
CA SER A 81 11.06 -31.33 16.35
C SER A 81 11.60 -31.14 14.94
N ILE A 82 10.95 -30.29 14.15
CA ILE A 82 11.54 -29.74 12.91
C ILE A 82 12.48 -28.61 13.30
N ASP A 83 13.76 -28.79 13.01
CA ASP A 83 14.82 -27.88 13.45
C ASP A 83 15.33 -26.98 12.31
N ASN A 84 15.00 -27.32 11.06
CA ASN A 84 15.32 -26.51 9.89
C ASN A 84 14.37 -26.85 8.73
N ILE A 85 14.02 -25.85 7.93
CA ILE A 85 13.30 -26.00 6.66
C ILE A 85 14.02 -25.17 5.60
N HIS A 86 14.16 -25.73 4.40
CA HIS A 86 14.73 -25.03 3.25
C HIS A 86 13.85 -25.24 2.01
N VAL A 87 13.33 -24.15 1.47
CA VAL A 87 12.53 -24.11 0.24
C VAL A 87 13.46 -24.00 -0.97
N ILE A 88 13.35 -24.94 -1.91
CA ILE A 88 14.13 -24.89 -3.17
C ILE A 88 13.46 -23.96 -4.17
N SER A 89 12.15 -24.14 -4.36
CA SER A 89 11.39 -23.47 -5.41
C SER A 89 10.00 -23.11 -4.92
N SER A 90 9.55 -21.92 -5.30
CA SER A 90 8.23 -21.42 -4.98
C SER A 90 7.67 -20.62 -6.16
N THR A 91 6.36 -20.70 -6.35
CA THR A 91 5.63 -19.98 -7.40
C THR A 91 4.41 -19.30 -6.82
N VAL A 92 3.98 -18.22 -7.46
CA VAL A 92 2.75 -17.50 -7.13
C VAL A 92 2.00 -17.15 -8.40
N LYS A 93 0.67 -17.26 -8.34
CA LYS A 93 -0.22 -16.86 -9.42
C LYS A 93 -1.49 -16.23 -8.85
N ALA A 94 -1.95 -15.16 -9.48
CA ALA A 94 -3.34 -14.73 -9.38
C ALA A 94 -4.18 -15.65 -10.28
N GLY A 95 -5.02 -16.48 -9.68
CA GLY A 95 -6.03 -17.27 -10.40
C GLY A 95 -7.39 -16.56 -10.41
N ASP A 96 -8.38 -17.19 -11.05
CA ASP A 96 -9.72 -16.59 -11.24
C ASP A 96 -10.45 -16.23 -9.93
N THR A 97 -10.10 -16.91 -8.82
CA THR A 97 -10.82 -16.83 -7.54
C THR A 97 -9.93 -16.49 -6.34
N GLY A 98 -8.63 -16.24 -6.56
CA GLY A 98 -7.70 -16.00 -5.46
C GLY A 98 -6.22 -16.05 -5.85
N ILE A 99 -5.36 -15.94 -4.86
CA ILE A 99 -3.91 -16.12 -5.00
C ILE A 99 -3.56 -17.55 -4.63
N VAL A 100 -2.74 -18.19 -5.46
CA VAL A 100 -2.19 -19.53 -5.21
C VAL A 100 -0.68 -19.41 -5.07
N ILE A 101 -0.15 -19.90 -3.95
CA ILE A 101 1.28 -20.05 -3.68
C ILE A 101 1.57 -21.55 -3.61
N SER A 102 2.54 -21.99 -4.40
CA SER A 102 3.01 -23.38 -4.40
C SER A 102 4.49 -23.43 -4.14
N VAL A 103 4.89 -24.21 -3.14
CA VAL A 103 6.27 -24.58 -2.86
C VAL A 103 6.47 -26.02 -3.33
N SER A 104 7.58 -26.27 -4.02
CA SER A 104 7.91 -27.59 -4.52
C SER A 104 9.30 -28.03 -4.10
N GLY A 105 9.40 -29.26 -3.61
CA GLY A 105 10.65 -29.94 -3.31
C GLY A 105 11.37 -29.47 -2.05
N ALA A 106 10.71 -28.84 -1.09
CA ALA A 106 11.39 -28.37 0.12
C ALA A 106 11.99 -29.54 0.94
N TYR A 107 13.04 -29.23 1.70
CA TYR A 107 13.69 -30.17 2.62
C TYR A 107 13.50 -29.71 4.06
N ALA A 108 13.42 -30.66 5.00
CA ALA A 108 13.43 -30.35 6.41
C ALA A 108 14.32 -31.32 7.19
N ASN A 109 15.03 -30.79 8.19
CA ASN A 109 15.78 -31.61 9.15
C ASN A 109 15.02 -31.66 10.46
N MET A 110 14.91 -32.85 11.03
CA MET A 110 14.22 -33.06 12.29
C MET A 110 15.07 -33.89 13.25
N THR A 111 14.82 -33.72 14.53
CA THR A 111 15.35 -34.59 15.58
C THR A 111 14.22 -35.27 16.32
N MET A 112 14.50 -36.47 16.86
CA MET A 112 13.56 -37.17 17.74
C MET A 112 14.30 -38.07 18.73
N ASN A 113 13.58 -38.47 19.78
CA ASN A 113 13.94 -39.57 20.65
C ASN A 113 13.12 -40.81 20.27
N TRP A 114 13.76 -41.98 20.27
CA TRP A 114 13.09 -43.26 20.09
C TRP A 114 13.27 -44.14 21.33
N GLU A 115 12.27 -44.95 21.62
CA GLU A 115 12.28 -45.95 22.68
C GLU A 115 11.52 -47.19 22.21
N TYR A 116 12.01 -48.39 22.54
CA TYR A 116 11.22 -49.60 22.39
C TYR A 116 11.29 -50.49 23.63
N SER A 117 10.24 -51.28 23.82
CA SER A 117 10.17 -52.31 24.85
C SER A 117 9.51 -53.57 24.29
N TYR A 118 10.04 -54.74 24.65
CA TYR A 118 9.39 -56.02 24.34
C TYR A 118 9.64 -57.06 25.42
N SER A 119 8.71 -58.01 25.53
CA SER A 119 8.80 -59.15 26.44
C SER A 119 8.61 -60.44 25.65
N ASN A 120 9.50 -61.41 25.83
CA ASN A 120 9.44 -62.69 25.14
C ASN A 120 9.05 -63.83 26.08
N TRP A 121 8.36 -64.85 25.58
CA TRP A 121 7.93 -66.02 26.38
C TRP A 121 9.10 -66.85 26.92
N LEU A 122 10.27 -66.78 26.27
CA LEU A 122 11.50 -67.48 26.64
C LEU A 122 12.31 -66.77 27.76
N PHE A 123 12.16 -65.45 27.92
CA PHE A 123 12.91 -64.66 28.89
C PHE A 123 11.97 -63.66 29.59
N PRO A 124 11.62 -63.86 30.87
CA PRO A 124 10.60 -63.07 31.58
C PRO A 124 11.09 -61.66 32.02
N ILE A 125 12.17 -61.15 31.41
CA ILE A 125 12.72 -59.81 31.68
C ILE A 125 12.41 -58.93 30.47
N PRO A 126 11.69 -57.81 30.63
CA PRO A 126 11.42 -56.89 29.53
C PRO A 126 12.73 -56.26 29.05
N ILE A 127 12.97 -56.32 27.74
CA ILE A 127 14.13 -55.69 27.10
C ILE A 127 13.68 -54.33 26.61
N THR A 128 14.43 -53.30 27.02
CA THR A 128 14.17 -51.91 26.68
C THR A 128 15.44 -51.25 26.14
N ASP A 129 15.28 -50.39 25.16
CA ASP A 129 16.36 -49.58 24.62
C ASP A 129 15.81 -48.23 24.16
N ASN A 130 16.69 -47.23 24.11
CA ASN A 130 16.33 -45.88 23.71
C ASN A 130 17.52 -45.15 23.08
N GLY A 131 17.22 -44.12 22.32
CA GLY A 131 18.24 -43.29 21.71
C GLY A 131 17.67 -42.06 21.03
N LYS A 132 18.55 -41.40 20.27
CA LYS A 132 18.19 -40.25 19.44
C LYS A 132 18.19 -40.65 17.97
N ALA A 133 17.49 -39.88 17.16
CA ALA A 133 17.53 -40.02 15.72
C ALA A 133 17.50 -38.65 15.05
N SER A 134 18.18 -38.57 13.92
CA SER A 134 18.05 -37.48 12.96
C SER A 134 17.18 -37.95 11.81
N ILE A 135 16.28 -37.09 11.36
CA ILE A 135 15.38 -37.36 10.25
C ILE A 135 15.57 -36.30 9.18
N GLN A 136 15.61 -36.72 7.92
CA GLN A 136 15.60 -35.84 6.77
C GLN A 136 14.29 -36.05 6.00
N VAL A 137 13.53 -34.98 5.83
CA VAL A 137 12.33 -34.92 5.00
C VAL A 137 12.74 -34.43 3.62
N GLU A 138 12.40 -35.17 2.57
CA GLU A 138 12.69 -34.80 1.18
C GLU A 138 11.42 -34.70 0.35
N GLY A 139 11.42 -33.75 -0.60
CA GLY A 139 10.31 -33.58 -1.53
C GLY A 139 9.03 -33.10 -0.85
N MET A 140 9.15 -32.13 0.06
CA MET A 140 7.99 -31.51 0.70
C MET A 140 7.36 -30.47 -0.23
N ASP A 141 6.14 -30.73 -0.65
CA ASP A 141 5.34 -29.84 -1.49
C ASP A 141 4.26 -29.17 -0.63
N VAL A 142 4.12 -27.85 -0.75
CA VAL A 142 3.10 -27.08 -0.02
C VAL A 142 2.26 -26.28 -1.00
N GLY A 143 0.95 -26.38 -0.87
CA GLY A 143 -0.02 -25.59 -1.62
C GLY A 143 -0.82 -24.71 -0.67
N ILE A 144 -0.86 -23.42 -0.95
CA ILE A 144 -1.69 -22.46 -0.23
C ILE A 144 -2.52 -21.69 -1.27
N SER A 145 -3.81 -21.60 -1.04
CA SER A 145 -4.70 -20.73 -1.81
C SER A 145 -5.60 -19.94 -0.88
N PHE A 146 -5.75 -18.66 -1.18
CA PHE A 146 -6.63 -17.77 -0.43
C PHE A 146 -7.30 -16.76 -1.35
N ASN A 147 -8.51 -16.38 -0.98
CA ASN A 147 -9.25 -15.29 -1.62
C ASN A 147 -9.06 -14.00 -0.82
N LEU A 148 -9.09 -12.87 -1.51
CA LEU A 148 -9.13 -11.54 -0.91
C LEU A 148 -10.48 -10.90 -1.25
N THR A 149 -11.19 -10.44 -0.24
CA THR A 149 -12.51 -9.81 -0.37
C THR A 149 -12.54 -8.49 0.38
N ASN A 150 -13.43 -7.59 -0.01
CA ASN A 150 -13.67 -6.36 0.72
C ASN A 150 -14.84 -6.53 1.69
N VAL A 151 -14.58 -6.32 2.98
CA VAL A 151 -15.60 -6.30 4.02
C VAL A 151 -15.58 -4.93 4.69
N GLN A 152 -16.62 -4.13 4.43
CA GLN A 152 -16.82 -2.82 5.04
C GLN A 152 -15.61 -1.86 4.92
N GLY A 153 -14.93 -1.90 3.77
CA GLY A 153 -13.78 -1.04 3.48
C GLY A 153 -12.44 -1.56 4.01
N SER A 154 -12.40 -2.79 4.51
CA SER A 154 -11.19 -3.50 4.93
C SER A 154 -10.99 -4.75 4.04
N LEU A 155 -9.73 -5.15 3.83
CA LEU A 155 -9.43 -6.41 3.14
C LEU A 155 -9.52 -7.58 4.12
N MET A 156 -10.28 -8.60 3.74
CA MET A 156 -10.38 -9.87 4.44
C MET A 156 -9.77 -10.97 3.57
N LEU A 157 -8.88 -11.74 4.17
CA LEU A 157 -8.23 -12.88 3.55
C LEU A 157 -8.92 -14.16 4.04
N SER A 158 -9.54 -14.88 3.11
CA SER A 158 -10.22 -16.15 3.41
C SER A 158 -9.43 -17.33 2.82
N PRO A 159 -9.02 -18.32 3.63
CA PRO A 159 -8.34 -19.50 3.11
C PRO A 159 -9.30 -20.30 2.22
N LEU A 160 -8.83 -20.69 1.04
CA LEU A 160 -9.54 -21.61 0.14
C LEU A 160 -9.05 -23.04 0.37
N ASP A 161 -7.73 -23.24 0.34
CA ASP A 161 -7.08 -24.50 0.62
C ASP A 161 -5.67 -24.29 1.18
N CYS A 162 -5.22 -25.20 2.03
CA CYS A 162 -3.86 -25.23 2.54
C CYS A 162 -3.50 -26.67 2.89
N GLY A 163 -2.50 -27.19 2.18
CA GLY A 163 -2.03 -28.55 2.29
C GLY A 163 -0.52 -28.66 2.14
N CYS A 164 0.01 -29.74 2.69
CA CYS A 164 1.40 -30.14 2.62
C CYS A 164 1.43 -31.63 2.28
N SER A 165 2.34 -32.04 1.40
CA SER A 165 2.60 -33.43 1.06
C SER A 165 4.08 -33.69 1.20
N VAL A 166 4.44 -34.83 1.78
CA VAL A 166 5.83 -35.27 1.93
C VAL A 166 6.06 -36.48 1.05
N LYS A 167 7.08 -36.41 0.20
CA LYS A 167 7.42 -37.53 -0.69
C LYS A 167 8.13 -38.66 0.05
N ASP A 168 9.25 -38.36 0.71
CA ASP A 168 10.13 -39.36 1.32
C ASP A 168 10.64 -38.87 2.68
N ILE A 169 10.83 -39.80 3.63
CA ILE A 169 11.43 -39.54 4.95
C ILE A 169 12.57 -40.53 5.22
N PHE A 170 13.76 -40.01 5.50
CA PHE A 170 14.94 -40.80 5.83
C PHE A 170 15.29 -40.68 7.31
N ILE A 171 15.32 -41.82 8.01
CA ILE A 171 15.56 -41.89 9.46
C ILE A 171 16.95 -42.46 9.72
N LYS A 172 17.78 -41.73 10.47
CA LYS A 172 19.09 -42.17 10.95
C LYS A 172 19.07 -42.26 12.48
N LEU A 173 19.10 -43.47 13.02
CA LEU A 173 19.15 -43.73 14.46
C LEU A 173 20.60 -43.66 14.96
N ASP A 174 20.81 -42.97 16.08
CA ASP A 174 22.06 -42.98 16.84
C ASP A 174 22.00 -44.14 17.87
N GLY A 175 22.95 -45.08 17.80
CA GLY A 175 22.99 -46.25 18.69
C GLY A 175 22.28 -47.48 18.11
N GLY A 176 22.83 -48.67 18.37
CA GLY A 176 22.66 -49.85 17.53
C GLY A 176 21.67 -50.92 18.00
N ALA A 177 20.79 -51.30 17.08
CA ALA A 177 20.35 -52.68 16.82
C ALA A 177 19.93 -52.78 15.34
N SER A 178 20.72 -53.44 14.48
CA SER A 178 20.54 -53.45 13.01
C SER A 178 19.16 -53.95 12.53
N TRP A 179 18.47 -54.77 13.33
CA TRP A 179 17.14 -55.29 13.01
C TRP A 179 16.01 -54.26 13.25
N LEU A 180 16.23 -53.27 14.12
CA LEU A 180 15.24 -52.26 14.47
C LEU A 180 15.02 -51.26 13.33
N TYR A 181 16.06 -50.95 12.54
CA TYR A 181 16.02 -49.94 11.48
C TYR A 181 14.90 -50.18 10.47
N GLN A 182 14.84 -51.38 9.87
CA GLN A 182 13.81 -51.67 8.87
C GLN A 182 12.41 -51.72 9.48
N GLY A 183 12.29 -52.30 10.68
CA GLY A 183 11.01 -52.40 11.39
C GLY A 183 10.44 -51.06 11.80
N LEU A 184 11.30 -50.10 12.17
CA LEU A 184 10.94 -48.75 12.58
C LEU A 184 10.61 -47.87 11.36
N ILE A 185 11.41 -47.94 10.30
CA ILE A 185 11.13 -47.24 9.03
C ILE A 185 9.76 -47.66 8.50
N ASP A 186 9.52 -48.95 8.26
CA ASP A 186 8.24 -49.45 7.75
C ASP A 186 7.05 -49.15 8.68
N ALA A 187 7.31 -49.04 9.99
CA ALA A 187 6.25 -48.82 10.97
C ALA A 187 5.88 -47.34 11.11
N PHE A 188 6.82 -46.42 10.94
CA PHE A 188 6.64 -45.02 11.30
C PHE A 188 6.76 -44.04 10.16
N GLU A 189 7.35 -44.38 9.02
CA GLU A 189 7.53 -43.49 7.87
C GLU A 189 6.22 -42.77 7.50
N GLY A 190 5.15 -43.52 7.18
CA GLY A 190 3.86 -42.92 6.83
C GLY A 190 3.22 -42.11 7.97
N ARG A 191 3.45 -42.47 9.24
CA ARG A 191 2.94 -41.69 10.39
C ARG A 191 3.73 -40.41 10.63
N LEU A 192 5.05 -40.45 10.42
CA LEU A 192 5.92 -39.29 10.48
C LEU A 192 5.58 -38.34 9.34
N SER A 193 5.42 -38.84 8.11
CA SER A 193 4.98 -38.02 6.96
C SER A 193 3.67 -37.33 7.27
N SER A 194 2.63 -38.06 7.68
CA SER A 194 1.35 -37.44 8.05
C SER A 194 1.47 -36.49 9.24
N ALA A 195 2.35 -36.73 10.21
CA ALA A 195 2.55 -35.82 11.33
C ALA A 195 3.19 -34.50 10.87
N VAL A 196 4.19 -34.55 9.98
CA VAL A 196 4.81 -33.38 9.34
C VAL A 196 3.78 -32.61 8.52
N GLU A 197 3.09 -33.30 7.60
CA GLU A 197 2.08 -32.70 6.70
C GLU A 197 1.00 -31.95 7.50
N ASN A 198 0.49 -32.56 8.57
CA ASN A 198 -0.53 -31.95 9.42
C ASN A 198 0.03 -30.79 10.25
N ALA A 199 1.22 -30.93 10.83
CA ALA A 199 1.83 -29.88 11.65
C ALA A 199 2.16 -28.63 10.82
N VAL A 200 2.79 -28.82 9.66
CA VAL A 200 3.12 -27.74 8.71
C VAL A 200 1.85 -27.07 8.22
N SER A 201 0.86 -27.83 7.73
CA SER A 201 -0.40 -27.27 7.24
C SER A 201 -1.14 -26.48 8.34
N LYS A 202 -1.17 -27.00 9.57
CA LYS A 202 -1.77 -26.30 10.71
C LYS A 202 -1.05 -24.98 10.99
N LYS A 203 0.28 -24.98 11.02
CA LYS A 203 1.06 -23.80 11.34
C LYS A 203 0.93 -22.72 10.26
N LEU A 204 0.89 -23.13 8.99
CA LEU A 204 0.62 -22.23 7.87
C LEU A 204 -0.78 -21.61 7.97
N ARG A 205 -1.81 -22.40 8.31
CA ARG A 205 -3.16 -21.87 8.57
C ARG A 205 -3.19 -20.84 9.70
N GLU A 206 -2.45 -21.07 10.80
CA GLU A 206 -2.28 -20.07 11.87
C GLU A 206 -1.62 -18.77 11.34
N GLY A 207 -0.61 -18.90 10.46
CA GLY A 207 0.04 -17.77 9.80
C GLY A 207 -0.92 -16.98 8.90
N ILE A 208 -1.76 -17.68 8.13
CA ILE A 208 -2.79 -17.07 7.27
C ILE A 208 -3.78 -16.25 8.11
N VAL A 209 -4.24 -16.76 9.25
CA VAL A 209 -5.14 -16.02 10.17
C VAL A 209 -4.47 -14.76 10.72
N LYS A 210 -3.17 -14.82 11.03
CA LYS A 210 -2.41 -13.63 11.45
C LYS A 210 -2.30 -12.60 10.33
N LEU A 211 -2.04 -13.04 9.10
CA LEU A 211 -1.97 -12.17 7.93
C LEU A 211 -3.33 -11.50 7.66
N ASP A 212 -4.42 -12.25 7.74
CA ASP A 212 -5.78 -11.72 7.65
C ASP A 212 -6.04 -10.62 8.70
N SER A 213 -5.69 -10.89 9.97
CA SER A 213 -5.80 -9.88 11.03
C SER A 213 -5.00 -8.61 10.74
N LEU A 214 -3.81 -8.72 10.13
CA LEU A 214 -3.00 -7.56 9.74
C LEU A 214 -3.66 -6.77 8.61
N LEU A 215 -4.17 -7.45 7.58
CA LEU A 215 -4.87 -6.82 6.46
C LEU A 215 -6.14 -6.09 6.91
N GLN A 216 -6.90 -6.69 7.83
CA GLN A 216 -8.08 -6.05 8.41
C GLN A 216 -7.75 -4.85 9.31
N SER A 217 -6.56 -4.84 9.92
CA SER A 217 -6.07 -3.75 10.77
C SER A 217 -5.52 -2.54 10.02
N LEU A 218 -5.40 -2.62 8.69
CA LEU A 218 -4.94 -1.51 7.87
C LEU A 218 -5.81 -0.27 8.16
N PRO A 219 -5.17 0.92 8.30
CA PRO A 219 -5.90 2.13 8.61
C PRO A 219 -6.90 2.44 7.50
N LYS A 220 -8.03 3.04 7.86
CA LYS A 220 -9.05 3.52 6.90
C LYS A 220 -8.77 4.94 6.42
N GLU A 221 -7.90 5.67 7.13
CA GLU A 221 -7.50 7.03 6.81
C GLU A 221 -6.03 7.28 7.10
N ILE A 222 -5.36 8.07 6.25
CA ILE A 222 -3.99 8.54 6.46
C ILE A 222 -4.02 10.06 6.65
N PRO A 223 -3.59 10.60 7.81
CA PRO A 223 -3.65 12.03 8.06
C PRO A 223 -2.69 12.81 7.15
N ILE A 224 -3.19 13.87 6.50
CA ILE A 224 -2.41 14.84 5.73
C ILE A 224 -2.34 16.14 6.54
N ARG A 225 -1.24 16.32 7.26
CA ARG A 225 -1.06 17.45 8.19
C ARG A 225 -2.22 17.51 9.21
N ASN A 226 -2.55 18.71 9.71
CA ASN A 226 -3.64 18.94 10.67
C ASN A 226 -4.94 19.43 10.03
N ILE A 227 -5.08 19.29 8.70
CA ILE A 227 -6.20 19.88 7.95
C ILE A 227 -7.02 18.87 7.16
N ALA A 228 -6.41 17.75 6.77
CA ALA A 228 -7.02 16.79 5.88
C ALA A 228 -6.61 15.35 6.22
N ALA A 229 -7.34 14.39 5.68
CA ALA A 229 -6.99 12.98 5.70
C ALA A 229 -7.28 12.35 4.33
N LEU A 230 -6.42 11.43 3.90
CA LEU A 230 -6.64 10.58 2.73
C LEU A 230 -7.49 9.39 3.17
N ASN A 231 -8.66 9.22 2.56
CA ASN A 231 -9.47 8.03 2.76
C ASN A 231 -8.84 6.84 2.02
N VAL A 232 -8.37 5.84 2.77
CA VAL A 232 -7.72 4.63 2.23
C VAL A 232 -8.59 3.39 2.44
N THR A 233 -9.90 3.56 2.67
CA THR A 233 -10.85 2.44 2.68
C THR A 233 -10.88 1.75 1.32
N PHE A 234 -10.89 0.41 1.32
CA PHE A 234 -11.00 -0.36 0.09
C PHE A 234 -12.40 -0.21 -0.52
N VAL A 235 -12.47 -0.11 -1.84
CA VAL A 235 -13.73 0.03 -2.59
C VAL A 235 -13.86 -1.07 -3.63
N GLY A 236 -15.00 -1.76 -3.62
CA GLY A 236 -15.20 -2.97 -4.41
C GLY A 236 -14.31 -4.13 -3.96
N ASP A 237 -14.54 -5.31 -4.52
CA ASP A 237 -13.69 -6.47 -4.28
C ASP A 237 -12.39 -6.39 -5.11
N PRO A 238 -11.29 -6.98 -4.59
CA PRO A 238 -10.07 -7.20 -5.36
C PRO A 238 -10.34 -7.87 -6.70
N GLN A 239 -9.71 -7.37 -7.77
CA GLN A 239 -9.86 -7.93 -9.11
C GLN A 239 -8.62 -8.73 -9.48
N PHE A 240 -8.82 -10.03 -9.68
CA PHE A 240 -7.79 -10.92 -10.21
C PHE A 240 -7.78 -10.85 -11.73
N ARG A 241 -6.62 -10.59 -12.32
CA ARG A 241 -6.37 -10.61 -13.77
C ARG A 241 -5.28 -11.65 -14.06
N ASP A 242 -5.19 -12.10 -15.31
CA ASP A 242 -4.23 -13.12 -15.74
C ASP A 242 -2.76 -12.88 -15.31
N SER A 243 -2.39 -11.61 -15.11
CA SER A 243 -1.03 -11.23 -14.72
C SER A 243 -0.93 -10.18 -13.61
N SER A 244 -2.05 -9.88 -12.94
CA SER A 244 -2.03 -8.90 -11.86
C SER A 244 -3.20 -9.00 -10.88
N LEU A 245 -3.02 -8.40 -9.71
CA LEU A 245 -4.03 -8.17 -8.70
C LEU A 245 -4.30 -6.66 -8.61
N VAL A 246 -5.55 -6.25 -8.86
CA VAL A 246 -5.95 -4.85 -8.73
C VAL A 246 -6.74 -4.64 -7.45
N LEU A 247 -6.24 -3.75 -6.60
CA LEU A 247 -6.91 -3.26 -5.42
C LEU A 247 -7.36 -1.81 -5.65
N SER A 248 -8.53 -1.44 -5.16
CA SER A 248 -9.01 -0.06 -5.25
C SER A 248 -9.32 0.48 -3.87
N ILE A 249 -8.95 1.72 -3.63
CA ILE A 249 -9.28 2.48 -2.42
C ILE A 249 -10.04 3.74 -2.79
N ASN A 250 -10.85 4.26 -1.87
CA ASN A 250 -11.62 5.49 -2.07
C ASN A 250 -10.70 6.64 -2.51
N GLY A 251 -9.56 6.83 -1.85
CA GLY A 251 -8.51 7.74 -2.28
C GLY A 251 -8.86 9.23 -2.24
N LEU A 252 -10.09 9.62 -1.89
CA LEU A 252 -10.46 11.03 -1.77
C LEU A 252 -9.88 11.64 -0.50
N ILE A 253 -9.52 12.92 -0.60
CA ILE A 253 -9.03 13.70 0.53
C ILE A 253 -10.22 14.38 1.18
N CYS A 254 -10.41 14.14 2.47
CA CYS A 254 -11.49 14.69 3.29
C CYS A 254 -10.93 15.69 4.30
N ALA A 255 -11.76 16.65 4.72
CA ALA A 255 -11.41 17.51 5.85
C ALA A 255 -11.23 16.66 7.10
N LYS A 256 -10.18 16.93 7.87
CA LYS A 256 -9.97 16.23 9.15
C LYS A 256 -11.02 16.75 10.14
N GLU A 257 -11.99 15.91 10.52
CA GLU A 257 -12.84 16.23 11.68
C GLU A 257 -11.93 16.44 12.90
N ALA A 258 -12.30 17.34 13.82
CA ALA A 258 -11.52 17.70 15.01
C ALA A 258 -11.42 16.57 16.07
N TYR A 259 -11.40 15.32 15.62
CA TYR A 259 -11.07 14.16 16.41
C TYR A 259 -9.55 13.98 16.44
N THR A 260 -9.02 14.00 17.65
CA THR A 260 -7.69 13.48 17.97
C THR A 260 -7.68 11.99 17.66
N ALA A 261 -7.33 11.62 16.43
CA ALA A 261 -6.85 10.26 16.16
C ALA A 261 -5.69 10.00 17.12
N PRO A 262 -5.67 8.88 17.86
CA PRO A 262 -4.55 8.55 18.71
C PRO A 262 -3.26 8.50 17.86
N PRO A 263 -2.09 8.81 18.42
CA PRO A 263 -0.84 8.61 17.72
C PRO A 263 -0.76 7.12 17.39
N TYR A 264 -0.89 6.76 16.11
CA TYR A 264 -0.66 5.39 15.65
C TYR A 264 0.84 5.11 15.76
N HIS A 265 1.28 4.83 16.97
CA HIS A 265 2.47 4.05 17.26
C HIS A 265 1.99 2.77 17.92
N HIS A 266 2.59 1.65 17.51
CA HIS A 266 2.34 0.29 17.97
C HIS A 266 1.19 -0.47 17.27
N LEU A 267 1.38 -0.78 15.99
CA LEU A 267 0.84 -2.02 15.38
C LEU A 267 1.90 -2.86 14.65
N PHE A 268 3.16 -2.42 14.58
CA PHE A 268 4.13 -2.97 13.62
C PHE A 268 5.53 -3.27 14.17
N ALA A 269 5.73 -3.22 15.49
CA ALA A 269 7.01 -3.52 16.12
C ALA A 269 7.42 -5.02 16.05
N SER A 270 6.54 -5.91 15.59
CA SER A 270 6.78 -7.36 15.56
C SER A 270 7.30 -7.91 14.22
N LEU A 271 7.60 -7.04 13.24
CA LEU A 271 8.08 -7.45 11.91
C LEU A 271 9.39 -6.76 11.49
N GLU A 272 9.94 -5.84 12.29
CA GLU A 272 11.17 -5.10 11.98
C GLU A 272 12.45 -5.96 11.97
N HIS A 273 12.40 -7.22 12.42
CA HIS A 273 13.59 -8.03 12.70
C HIS A 273 13.93 -9.09 11.64
N LEU A 274 13.20 -9.12 10.53
CA LEU A 274 13.49 -9.98 9.40
C LEU A 274 13.78 -9.09 8.19
N LEU A 275 14.53 -9.61 7.22
CA LEU A 275 14.67 -9.13 5.83
C LEU A 275 15.96 -8.37 5.50
N ALA A 276 16.84 -9.11 4.83
CA ALA A 276 17.79 -8.60 3.84
C ALA A 276 17.77 -9.57 2.65
N SER A 277 17.71 -9.07 1.40
CA SER A 277 18.32 -9.86 0.31
C SER A 277 17.58 -10.27 -0.97
N ILE A 278 16.64 -9.56 -1.60
CA ILE A 278 16.12 -10.01 -2.92
C ILE A 278 16.72 -9.17 -4.07
N PRO A 279 17.34 -9.78 -5.11
CA PRO A 279 17.84 -9.07 -6.28
C PRO A 279 16.79 -8.95 -7.40
N LEU A 280 16.85 -7.84 -8.13
CA LEU A 280 15.87 -7.43 -9.15
C LEU A 280 16.40 -7.63 -10.57
N LYS A 281 15.58 -8.20 -11.46
CA LYS A 281 15.68 -8.00 -12.92
C LYS A 281 14.32 -8.23 -13.61
N ASP A 282 14.14 -7.57 -14.77
CA ASP A 282 13.09 -7.72 -15.79
C ASP A 282 11.82 -6.83 -15.72
N PRO A 283 11.08 -6.62 -16.84
CA PRO A 283 10.86 -5.29 -17.44
C PRO A 283 9.42 -4.77 -17.35
N ALA A 284 8.64 -5.24 -16.37
CA ALA A 284 7.36 -4.64 -15.96
C ALA A 284 7.47 -4.27 -14.48
N SER A 285 7.01 -3.08 -14.09
CA SER A 285 7.07 -2.62 -12.69
C SER A 285 6.29 -3.55 -11.75
N MET A 286 6.74 -3.69 -10.49
CA MET A 286 6.04 -4.50 -9.49
C MET A 286 4.65 -3.95 -9.12
N VAL A 287 4.50 -2.62 -9.06
CA VAL A 287 3.24 -1.96 -8.72
C VAL A 287 3.01 -0.75 -9.63
N THR A 288 1.74 -0.54 -10.01
CA THR A 288 1.27 0.70 -10.64
C THR A 288 0.15 1.31 -9.81
N ILE A 289 0.40 2.50 -9.26
CA ILE A 289 -0.58 3.29 -8.50
C ILE A 289 -1.24 4.27 -9.47
N SER A 290 -2.56 4.18 -9.65
CA SER A 290 -3.32 5.08 -10.52
C SER A 290 -4.23 5.97 -9.69
N LEU A 291 -4.14 7.29 -9.88
CA LEU A 291 -4.93 8.29 -9.16
C LEU A 291 -5.86 9.00 -10.15
N ASN A 292 -7.17 8.98 -9.89
CA ASN A 292 -8.14 9.71 -10.69
C ASN A 292 -8.05 11.24 -10.43
N GLU A 293 -8.34 12.07 -11.44
CA GLU A 293 -8.34 13.54 -11.31
C GLU A 293 -9.22 14.06 -10.16
N LYS A 294 -10.31 13.35 -9.82
CA LYS A 294 -11.18 13.70 -8.69
C LYS A 294 -10.48 13.62 -7.33
N VAL A 295 -9.40 12.84 -7.21
CA VAL A 295 -8.54 12.84 -6.02
C VAL A 295 -7.87 14.22 -5.85
N LEU A 296 -7.34 14.78 -6.94
CA LEU A 296 -6.77 16.13 -6.93
C LEU A 296 -7.84 17.20 -6.68
N ALA A 297 -9.02 17.03 -7.27
CA ALA A 297 -10.15 17.92 -7.04
C ALA A 297 -10.59 17.93 -5.57
N SER A 298 -10.63 16.75 -4.92
CA SER A 298 -10.96 16.65 -3.48
C SER A 298 -9.93 17.38 -2.61
N ALA A 299 -8.63 17.25 -2.92
CA ALA A 299 -7.57 17.98 -2.24
C ALA A 299 -7.76 19.50 -2.38
N SER A 300 -8.04 19.96 -3.60
CA SER A 300 -8.28 21.36 -3.93
C SER A 300 -9.44 21.93 -3.10
N SER A 301 -10.57 21.21 -3.02
CA SER A 301 -11.73 21.61 -2.21
C SER A 301 -11.37 21.72 -0.73
N VAL A 302 -10.76 20.69 -0.13
CA VAL A 302 -10.45 20.69 1.31
C VAL A 302 -9.55 21.85 1.72
N TYR A 303 -8.52 22.17 0.92
CA TYR A 303 -7.64 23.30 1.23
C TYR A 303 -8.31 24.66 1.03
N TYR A 304 -9.24 24.77 0.09
CA TYR A 304 -10.07 25.95 -0.11
C TYR A 304 -11.03 26.14 1.08
N ASP A 305 -11.78 25.10 1.44
CA ASP A 305 -12.76 25.12 2.54
C ASP A 305 -12.09 25.37 3.91
N ALA A 306 -10.85 24.92 4.08
CA ALA A 306 -10.03 25.21 5.26
C ALA A 306 -9.47 26.65 5.30
N ASN A 307 -9.84 27.51 4.35
CA ASN A 307 -9.40 28.90 4.20
C ASN A 307 -7.87 29.04 4.20
N LYS A 308 -7.15 28.10 3.57
CA LYS A 308 -5.68 28.09 3.48
C LYS A 308 -5.15 28.69 2.18
N MET A 309 -6.03 29.06 1.26
CA MET A 309 -5.70 29.59 -0.07
C MET A 309 -5.72 31.12 -0.11
N HIS A 310 -4.99 31.75 0.83
CA HIS A 310 -4.87 33.20 0.95
C HIS A 310 -3.40 33.58 1.12
N TRP A 311 -2.96 34.64 0.44
CA TRP A 311 -1.58 35.11 0.51
C TRP A 311 -1.50 36.64 0.45
N ILE A 312 -0.87 37.23 1.46
CA ILE A 312 -0.43 38.63 1.43
C ILE A 312 0.99 38.66 0.87
N VAL A 313 1.14 39.22 -0.33
CA VAL A 313 2.43 39.46 -0.97
C VAL A 313 2.96 40.81 -0.48
N ASP A 314 3.82 40.76 0.52
CA ASP A 314 4.48 41.91 1.15
C ASP A 314 5.99 41.99 0.85
N LYS A 315 6.54 40.95 0.20
CA LYS A 315 7.95 40.87 -0.19
C LYS A 315 8.09 40.33 -1.60
N VAL A 316 8.85 41.06 -2.42
CA VAL A 316 9.21 40.70 -3.79
C VAL A 316 10.70 41.00 -4.02
N PRO A 317 11.37 40.34 -5.00
CA PRO A 317 12.76 40.64 -5.35
C PRO A 317 12.98 42.11 -5.70
N GLU A 318 12.03 42.71 -6.44
CA GLU A 318 12.07 44.14 -6.79
C GLU A 318 11.02 44.93 -5.98
N GLN A 319 11.43 45.41 -4.79
CA GLN A 319 10.51 46.03 -3.82
C GLN A 319 9.83 47.31 -4.33
N SER A 320 10.35 47.93 -5.40
CA SER A 320 9.69 49.04 -6.12
C SER A 320 8.30 48.66 -6.63
N LEU A 321 8.04 47.38 -6.94
CA LEU A 321 6.74 46.86 -7.39
C LEU A 321 5.68 46.93 -6.29
N LEU A 322 6.10 46.93 -5.02
CA LEU A 322 5.25 47.08 -3.84
C LEU A 322 5.33 48.49 -3.25
N ASN A 323 5.69 49.49 -4.05
CA ASN A 323 5.63 50.90 -3.62
C ASN A 323 4.87 51.73 -4.66
N THR A 324 4.04 52.66 -4.19
CA THR A 324 3.24 53.55 -5.04
C THR A 324 4.08 54.37 -6.04
N ALA A 325 5.34 54.66 -5.72
CA ALA A 325 6.28 55.34 -6.61
C ALA A 325 6.55 54.55 -7.89
N GLY A 326 6.69 53.22 -7.79
CA GLY A 326 6.88 52.34 -8.95
C GLY A 326 5.68 52.33 -9.90
N TRP A 327 4.50 52.69 -9.40
CA TRP A 327 3.24 52.71 -10.14
C TRP A 327 2.89 54.11 -10.67
N ARG A 328 3.72 55.14 -10.44
CA ARG A 328 3.42 56.54 -10.77
C ARG A 328 2.98 56.76 -12.22
N PHE A 329 3.54 56.01 -13.17
CA PHE A 329 3.20 56.13 -14.60
C PHE A 329 2.11 55.17 -15.06
N ILE A 330 1.77 54.18 -14.23
CA ILE A 330 0.82 53.10 -14.55
C ILE A 330 -0.54 53.39 -13.91
N VAL A 331 -0.53 53.82 -12.65
CA VAL A 331 -1.70 54.29 -11.92
C VAL A 331 -1.37 55.65 -11.26
N PRO A 332 -1.42 56.76 -12.03
CA PRO A 332 -1.04 58.07 -11.50
C PRO A 332 -1.88 58.53 -10.30
N GLN A 333 -3.15 58.13 -10.25
CA GLN A 333 -4.06 58.50 -9.15
C GLN A 333 -3.68 57.84 -7.82
N LEU A 334 -3.08 56.65 -7.87
CA LEU A 334 -2.57 55.95 -6.69
C LEU A 334 -1.44 56.75 -6.06
N TYR A 335 -0.44 57.14 -6.86
CA TYR A 335 0.70 57.92 -6.40
C TYR A 335 0.31 59.33 -5.92
N ARG A 336 -0.64 60.00 -6.58
CA ARG A 336 -1.11 61.33 -6.15
C ARG A 336 -1.76 61.30 -4.77
N ARG A 337 -2.56 60.26 -4.49
CA ARG A 337 -3.29 60.11 -3.22
C ARG A 337 -2.39 59.57 -2.10
N TYR A 338 -1.45 58.70 -2.44
CA TYR A 338 -0.54 58.06 -1.50
C TYR A 338 0.90 58.12 -2.04
N PRO A 339 1.59 59.27 -1.96
CA PRO A 339 2.93 59.41 -2.53
C PRO A 339 3.97 58.64 -1.74
N ASN A 340 4.78 57.83 -2.42
CA ASN A 340 5.87 57.00 -1.86
C ASN A 340 5.45 56.03 -0.75
N ALA A 341 4.15 55.74 -0.63
CA ALA A 341 3.65 54.77 0.33
C ALA A 341 3.95 53.33 -0.12
N ASP A 342 4.19 52.46 0.86
CA ASP A 342 4.35 51.02 0.65
C ASP A 342 3.00 50.36 0.36
N MET A 343 3.06 49.18 -0.23
CA MET A 343 1.88 48.41 -0.65
C MET A 343 2.07 46.94 -0.35
N ASN A 344 0.95 46.22 -0.25
CA ASN A 344 0.94 44.77 -0.37
C ASN A 344 -0.20 44.34 -1.28
N LEU A 345 -0.06 43.14 -1.85
CA LEU A 345 -1.11 42.53 -2.65
C LEU A 345 -1.74 41.41 -1.83
N ASN A 346 -3.01 41.56 -1.51
CA ASN A 346 -3.78 40.49 -0.88
C ASN A 346 -4.42 39.64 -1.98
N VAL A 347 -3.92 38.42 -2.13
CA VAL A 347 -4.40 37.42 -3.08
C VAL A 347 -5.29 36.42 -2.34
N SER A 348 -6.54 36.31 -2.78
CA SER A 348 -7.53 35.39 -2.19
C SER A 348 -8.15 34.52 -3.29
N ILE A 349 -7.99 33.21 -3.19
CA ILE A 349 -8.67 32.28 -4.10
C ILE A 349 -10.15 32.22 -3.71
N TYR A 350 -11.07 32.46 -4.65
CA TYR A 350 -12.51 32.55 -4.35
C TYR A 350 -13.32 31.32 -4.79
N SER A 351 -12.70 30.35 -5.46
CA SER A 351 -13.27 29.02 -5.72
C SER A 351 -12.15 27.97 -5.75
N PRO A 352 -12.43 26.69 -5.45
CA PRO A 352 -11.43 25.63 -5.54
C PRO A 352 -10.74 25.63 -6.92
N PRO A 353 -9.40 25.61 -6.98
CA PRO A 353 -8.67 25.40 -8.22
C PRO A 353 -9.16 24.16 -8.98
N HIS A 354 -9.40 24.33 -10.28
CA HIS A 354 -9.86 23.26 -11.15
C HIS A 354 -8.65 22.59 -11.82
N LEU A 355 -8.53 21.28 -11.67
CA LEU A 355 -7.42 20.47 -12.19
C LEU A 355 -7.97 19.44 -13.17
N ILE A 356 -7.40 19.38 -14.38
CA ILE A 356 -7.76 18.37 -15.40
C ILE A 356 -6.48 17.65 -15.80
N ILE A 357 -6.48 16.32 -15.70
CA ILE A 357 -5.30 15.55 -16.12
C ILE A 357 -5.36 15.33 -17.64
N ARG A 358 -4.31 15.76 -18.33
CA ARG A 358 -4.08 15.56 -19.76
C ARG A 358 -2.91 14.62 -19.98
N GLU A 359 -2.70 14.28 -21.24
CA GLU A 359 -1.51 13.56 -21.69
C GLU A 359 -0.25 14.37 -21.34
N HIS A 360 0.64 13.78 -20.52
CA HIS A 360 1.90 14.35 -20.02
C HIS A 360 1.83 15.57 -19.06
N GLN A 361 0.64 16.12 -18.78
CA GLN A 361 0.51 17.32 -17.93
C GLN A 361 -0.82 17.38 -17.17
N ILE A 362 -0.92 18.31 -16.24
CA ILE A 362 -2.17 18.63 -15.53
C ILE A 362 -2.53 20.08 -15.84
N ASP A 363 -3.65 20.31 -16.52
CA ASP A 363 -4.15 21.67 -16.76
C ASP A 363 -4.74 22.21 -15.44
N LEU A 364 -4.36 23.44 -15.09
CA LEU A 364 -4.76 24.12 -13.86
C LEU A 364 -5.49 25.42 -14.19
N THR A 365 -6.66 25.63 -13.61
CA THR A 365 -7.37 26.91 -13.64
C THR A 365 -7.61 27.42 -12.23
N VAL A 366 -7.14 28.64 -11.95
CA VAL A 366 -7.26 29.31 -10.64
C VAL A 366 -8.01 30.61 -10.79
N HIS A 367 -9.00 30.79 -9.92
CA HIS A 367 -9.83 31.99 -9.84
C HIS A 367 -9.55 32.72 -8.53
N ALA A 368 -9.02 33.95 -8.62
CA ALA A 368 -8.59 34.69 -7.45
C ALA A 368 -8.97 36.17 -7.52
N ASP A 369 -9.09 36.79 -6.36
CA ASP A 369 -9.16 38.23 -6.20
C ASP A 369 -7.81 38.76 -5.73
N VAL A 370 -7.38 39.85 -6.37
CA VAL A 370 -6.17 40.58 -5.99
C VAL A 370 -6.58 41.97 -5.53
N VAL A 371 -6.47 42.21 -4.23
CA VAL A 371 -6.71 43.50 -3.61
C VAL A 371 -5.37 44.22 -3.43
N ILE A 372 -5.26 45.42 -3.97
CA ILE A 372 -4.12 46.30 -3.74
C ILE A 372 -4.39 47.06 -2.45
N ASN A 373 -3.52 46.91 -1.47
CA ASN A 373 -3.55 47.70 -0.24
C ASN A 373 -2.39 48.67 -0.21
N VAL A 374 -2.65 49.88 0.27
CA VAL A 374 -1.63 50.86 0.60
C VAL A 374 -1.40 50.83 2.11
N LEU A 375 -0.13 50.77 2.50
CA LEU A 375 0.35 50.84 3.87
C LEU A 375 0.76 52.28 4.14
N ASN A 376 -0.10 53.04 4.80
CA ASN A 376 0.15 54.45 5.10
C ASN A 376 -0.02 54.70 6.59
N SER A 377 1.01 55.23 7.25
CA SER A 377 0.96 55.67 8.65
C SER A 377 0.44 54.61 9.63
N GLY A 378 0.73 53.33 9.38
CA GLY A 378 0.31 52.20 10.21
C GLY A 378 -1.08 51.63 9.88
N GLU A 379 -1.81 52.21 8.93
CA GLU A 379 -3.11 51.71 8.47
C GLU A 379 -3.00 50.98 7.13
N VAL A 380 -3.73 49.85 7.01
CA VAL A 380 -3.84 49.09 5.76
C VAL A 380 -5.11 49.52 5.03
N THR A 381 -4.96 50.31 3.96
CA THR A 381 -6.10 50.83 3.20
C THR A 381 -6.27 50.08 1.88
N PRO A 382 -7.36 49.32 1.66
CA PRO A 382 -7.65 48.68 0.38
C PRO A 382 -8.12 49.72 -0.65
N VAL A 383 -7.40 49.82 -1.78
CA VAL A 383 -7.59 50.90 -2.79
C VAL A 383 -8.18 50.44 -4.11
N ALA A 384 -7.97 49.19 -4.52
CA ALA A 384 -8.57 48.59 -5.70
C ALA A 384 -8.63 47.06 -5.59
N CYS A 385 -9.57 46.43 -6.29
CA CYS A 385 -9.67 44.97 -6.38
C CYS A 385 -9.87 44.53 -7.82
N PHE A 386 -9.12 43.50 -8.20
CA PHE A 386 -9.18 42.86 -9.50
C PHE A 386 -9.64 41.42 -9.36
N SER A 387 -10.56 40.99 -10.21
CA SER A 387 -10.85 39.58 -10.44
C SER A 387 -9.82 39.04 -11.43
N THR A 388 -9.21 37.92 -11.10
CA THR A 388 -8.19 37.27 -11.91
C THR A 388 -8.60 35.83 -12.21
N ALA A 389 -8.40 35.40 -13.45
CA ALA A 389 -8.41 33.98 -13.80
C ALA A 389 -7.08 33.64 -14.45
N VAL A 390 -6.41 32.65 -13.88
CA VAL A 390 -5.08 32.18 -14.26
C VAL A 390 -5.23 30.75 -14.77
N SER A 391 -4.75 30.50 -15.99
CA SER A 391 -4.57 29.15 -16.51
C SER A 391 -3.09 28.81 -16.64
N GLY A 392 -2.78 27.54 -16.40
CA GLY A 392 -1.42 27.04 -16.50
C GLY A 392 -1.41 25.52 -16.59
N SER A 393 -0.21 24.98 -16.65
CA SER A 393 0.05 23.54 -16.65
C SER A 393 0.88 23.18 -15.42
N ALA A 394 0.68 21.98 -14.88
CA ALA A 394 1.53 21.40 -13.85
C ALA A 394 2.16 20.11 -14.37
N SER A 395 3.44 19.92 -14.06
CA SER A 395 4.22 18.75 -14.45
C SER A 395 4.73 18.06 -13.19
N PRO A 396 4.13 16.93 -12.78
CA PRO A 396 4.64 16.17 -11.65
C PRO A 396 5.84 15.32 -12.08
N TRP A 397 6.78 15.07 -11.16
CA TRP A 397 7.86 14.11 -11.36
C TRP A 397 8.12 13.33 -10.07
N ILE A 398 8.74 12.18 -10.19
CA ILE A 398 9.23 11.41 -9.06
C ILE A 398 10.73 11.16 -9.22
N SER A 399 11.50 11.42 -8.17
CA SER A 399 12.94 11.19 -8.16
C SER A 399 13.37 10.81 -6.74
N ASN A 400 14.10 9.71 -6.59
CA ASN A 400 14.56 9.21 -5.29
C ASN A 400 13.44 9.11 -4.24
N ASN A 401 12.29 8.53 -4.61
CA ASN A 401 11.09 8.41 -3.77
C ASN A 401 10.53 9.76 -3.26
N ASN A 402 10.94 10.88 -3.86
CA ASN A 402 10.41 12.21 -3.62
C ASN A 402 9.48 12.60 -4.77
N LEU A 403 8.21 12.84 -4.45
CA LEU A 403 7.22 13.34 -5.39
C LEU A 403 7.32 14.86 -5.47
N GLY A 404 7.79 15.38 -6.60
CA GLY A 404 7.90 16.81 -6.88
C GLY A 404 6.96 17.26 -7.98
N GLY A 405 6.95 18.57 -8.21
CA GLY A 405 6.19 19.15 -9.30
C GLY A 405 6.62 20.56 -9.65
N SER A 406 6.24 21.01 -10.83
CA SER A 406 6.38 22.39 -11.27
C SER A 406 5.08 22.85 -11.89
N ILE A 407 4.87 24.16 -11.88
CA ILE A 407 3.76 24.84 -12.52
C ILE A 407 4.29 25.86 -13.53
N GLY A 408 3.63 25.90 -14.66
CA GLY A 408 3.74 26.91 -15.71
C GLY A 408 2.56 27.89 -15.67
N LEU A 409 2.70 28.97 -16.42
CA LEU A 409 1.65 29.96 -16.63
C LEU A 409 1.41 30.10 -18.13
N ASP A 410 0.17 29.87 -18.53
CA ASP A 410 -0.25 29.97 -19.92
C ASP A 410 -0.95 31.31 -20.13
N GLU A 411 -2.07 31.54 -19.45
CA GLU A 411 -2.88 32.75 -19.60
C GLU A 411 -3.18 33.44 -18.26
N LEU A 412 -3.24 34.78 -18.30
CA LEU A 412 -3.72 35.62 -17.21
C LEU A 412 -4.79 36.58 -17.73
N SER A 413 -6.01 36.40 -17.24
CA SER A 413 -7.10 37.35 -17.43
C SER A 413 -7.26 38.24 -16.19
N LEU A 414 -7.61 39.51 -16.43
CA LEU A 414 -7.77 40.51 -15.37
C LEU A 414 -8.97 41.40 -15.70
N SER A 415 -9.85 41.57 -14.71
CA SER A 415 -10.97 42.52 -14.75
C SER A 415 -11.05 43.32 -13.44
N LEU A 416 -11.47 44.58 -13.52
CA LEU A 416 -11.60 45.45 -12.34
C LEU A 416 -12.95 45.19 -11.67
N LYS A 417 -12.94 44.81 -10.37
CA LYS A 417 -14.16 44.70 -9.57
C LYS A 417 -14.58 46.05 -9.01
N TRP A 418 -13.64 46.76 -8.38
CA TRP A 418 -13.88 48.10 -7.83
C TRP A 418 -12.57 48.87 -7.64
N SER A 419 -12.66 50.20 -7.54
CA SER A 419 -11.53 51.10 -7.29
C SER A 419 -11.96 52.34 -6.50
N LYS A 420 -11.20 52.68 -5.45
CA LYS A 420 -11.35 53.93 -4.67
C LYS A 420 -10.42 55.05 -5.15
N ILE A 421 -9.59 54.75 -6.15
CA ILE A 421 -8.60 55.65 -6.75
C ILE A 421 -9.00 56.06 -8.19
N GLY A 422 -10.28 55.89 -8.52
CA GLY A 422 -10.85 56.24 -9.83
C GLY A 422 -10.63 55.16 -10.90
N ASN A 423 -10.78 55.56 -12.16
CA ASN A 423 -10.67 54.65 -13.29
C ASN A 423 -9.22 54.16 -13.48
N LEU A 424 -9.07 52.85 -13.71
CA LEU A 424 -7.78 52.19 -13.88
C LEU A 424 -7.67 51.59 -15.28
N HIS A 425 -6.52 51.78 -15.92
CA HIS A 425 -6.20 51.11 -17.18
C HIS A 425 -5.83 49.64 -16.90
N VAL A 426 -6.82 48.75 -17.02
CA VAL A 426 -6.68 47.31 -16.70
C VAL A 426 -5.53 46.65 -17.46
N SER A 427 -5.25 47.06 -18.70
CA SER A 427 -4.12 46.54 -19.50
C SER A 427 -2.76 46.83 -18.88
N LEU A 428 -2.56 48.02 -18.31
CA LEU A 428 -1.30 48.39 -17.65
C LEU A 428 -1.12 47.64 -16.33
N VAL A 429 -2.19 47.50 -15.55
CA VAL A 429 -2.15 46.73 -14.30
C VAL A 429 -1.94 45.24 -14.58
N ARG A 430 -2.53 44.71 -15.66
CA ARG A 430 -2.30 43.32 -16.11
C ARG A 430 -0.84 43.06 -16.42
N ALA A 431 -0.14 44.00 -17.07
CA ALA A 431 1.29 43.85 -17.34
C ALA A 431 2.10 43.73 -16.04
N LEU A 432 1.82 44.56 -15.03
CA LEU A 432 2.48 44.49 -13.73
C LEU A 432 2.19 43.17 -12.99
N ILE A 433 0.92 42.78 -12.91
CA ILE A 433 0.52 41.53 -12.24
C ILE A 433 1.14 40.33 -12.96
N SER A 434 1.16 40.32 -14.29
CA SER A 434 1.82 39.28 -15.09
C SER A 434 3.32 39.18 -14.77
N THR A 435 4.01 40.33 -14.70
CA THR A 435 5.43 40.37 -14.31
C THR A 435 5.64 39.82 -12.90
N ALA A 436 4.85 40.27 -11.91
CA ALA A 436 4.96 39.78 -10.54
C ALA A 436 4.66 38.27 -10.44
N LEU A 437 3.67 37.79 -11.20
CA LEU A 437 3.32 36.37 -11.26
C LEU A 437 4.48 35.55 -11.82
N ARG A 438 5.08 35.97 -12.93
CA ARG A 438 6.19 35.27 -13.61
C ARG A 438 7.52 35.33 -12.86
N THR A 439 7.81 36.44 -12.19
CA THR A 439 9.13 36.68 -11.59
C THR A 439 9.19 36.40 -10.09
N VAL A 440 8.04 36.33 -9.41
CA VAL A 440 8.00 36.17 -7.94
C VAL A 440 7.15 34.97 -7.53
N ILE A 441 5.88 34.98 -7.91
CA ILE A 441 4.89 34.02 -7.41
C ILE A 441 5.19 32.61 -7.96
N LEU A 442 5.31 32.45 -9.28
CA LEU A 442 5.59 31.16 -9.90
C LEU A 442 6.94 30.58 -9.44
N PRO A 443 8.06 31.34 -9.41
CA PRO A 443 9.31 30.82 -8.85
C PRO A 443 9.19 30.38 -7.39
N TYR A 444 8.48 31.16 -6.55
CA TYR A 444 8.27 30.78 -5.14
C TYR A 444 7.50 29.47 -5.03
N ILE A 445 6.40 29.32 -5.78
CA ILE A 445 5.60 28.09 -5.78
C ILE A 445 6.44 26.92 -6.32
N ASN A 446 7.17 27.10 -7.42
CA ASN A 446 8.03 26.06 -8.01
C ASN A 446 9.15 25.62 -7.08
N ILE A 447 9.73 26.51 -6.27
CA ILE A 447 10.70 26.14 -5.23
C ILE A 447 10.03 25.28 -4.14
N LYS A 448 8.77 25.54 -3.79
CA LYS A 448 8.04 24.74 -2.80
C LYS A 448 7.63 23.38 -3.35
N LEU A 449 7.15 23.33 -4.59
CA LEU A 449 6.76 22.09 -5.25
C LEU A 449 7.96 21.22 -5.62
N SER A 450 9.10 21.82 -5.99
CA SER A 450 10.31 21.07 -6.35
C SER A 450 11.01 20.41 -5.16
N ARG A 451 10.88 21.00 -3.96
CA ARG A 451 11.25 20.32 -2.71
C ARG A 451 10.49 19.01 -2.54
N GLY A 452 9.26 18.97 -3.04
CA GLY A 452 8.43 17.77 -3.07
C GLY A 452 7.99 17.27 -1.70
N TYR A 453 7.40 16.09 -1.71
CA TYR A 453 7.08 15.29 -0.54
C TYR A 453 7.72 13.91 -0.68
N LEU A 454 8.49 13.51 0.32
CA LEU A 454 8.99 12.15 0.42
C LEU A 454 7.79 11.21 0.61
N LEU A 455 7.64 10.25 -0.28
CA LEU A 455 6.58 9.25 -0.15
C LEU A 455 6.91 8.36 1.07
N PRO A 456 5.91 8.05 1.91
CA PRO A 456 6.14 7.27 3.12
C PRO A 456 6.68 5.89 2.76
N THR A 457 7.73 5.46 3.47
CA THR A 457 8.20 4.08 3.40
C THR A 457 7.20 3.18 4.10
N PHE A 458 6.88 2.04 3.50
CA PHE A 458 6.01 1.05 4.13
C PHE A 458 6.89 -0.09 4.66
N HIS A 459 7.04 -0.18 5.99
CA HIS A 459 7.70 -1.31 6.67
C HIS A 459 9.09 -1.66 6.15
N GLY A 460 9.96 -0.65 6.01
CA GLY A 460 11.32 -0.87 5.51
C GLY A 460 11.40 -1.11 4.00
N TYR A 461 10.33 -0.84 3.26
CA TYR A 461 10.31 -0.84 1.79
C TYR A 461 10.01 0.55 1.22
N MET A 462 10.57 0.81 0.03
CA MET A 462 10.32 2.03 -0.73
C MET A 462 10.16 1.75 -2.23
N LEU A 463 9.58 2.72 -2.92
CA LEU A 463 9.48 2.71 -4.38
C LEU A 463 10.88 2.87 -5.00
N GLN A 464 11.22 1.98 -5.93
CA GLN A 464 12.47 1.97 -6.69
C GLN A 464 12.19 2.14 -8.18
N ASN A 465 13.01 2.96 -8.86
CA ASN A 465 12.88 3.24 -10.30
C ASN A 465 11.47 3.72 -10.69
N ALA A 466 10.83 4.48 -9.80
CA ALA A 466 9.48 4.96 -10.03
C ALA A 466 9.43 5.90 -11.24
N ASN A 467 8.42 5.71 -12.08
CA ASN A 467 8.09 6.58 -13.19
C ASN A 467 6.65 7.08 -13.04
N ILE A 468 6.40 8.31 -13.47
CA ILE A 468 5.10 8.96 -13.40
C ILE A 468 4.62 9.37 -14.79
N LEU A 469 3.37 9.04 -15.10
CA LEU A 469 2.72 9.36 -16.38
C LEU A 469 1.34 9.95 -16.12
N CYS A 470 0.99 11.01 -16.85
CA CYS A 470 -0.33 11.62 -16.83
C CYS A 470 -1.05 11.29 -18.14
N SER A 471 -2.26 10.74 -18.08
CA SER A 471 -3.04 10.34 -19.24
C SER A 471 -4.53 10.15 -18.90
N ASP A 472 -5.43 10.61 -19.75
CA ASP A 472 -6.87 10.30 -19.72
C ASP A 472 -7.57 10.44 -18.36
N SER A 473 -7.38 11.54 -17.62
CA SER A 473 -7.93 11.74 -16.25
C SER A 473 -7.22 10.96 -15.13
N TRP A 474 -6.03 10.40 -15.41
CA TRP A 474 -5.27 9.57 -14.47
C TRP A 474 -3.80 9.98 -14.36
N ILE A 475 -3.29 10.02 -13.13
CA ILE A 475 -1.85 9.95 -12.86
C ILE A 475 -1.50 8.51 -12.55
N LYS A 476 -0.54 7.93 -13.27
CA LYS A 476 -0.04 6.58 -13.05
C LYS A 476 1.40 6.63 -12.57
N ILE A 477 1.68 6.01 -11.43
CA ILE A 477 3.01 5.86 -10.86
C ILE A 477 3.37 4.38 -10.92
N SER A 478 4.27 4.01 -11.83
CA SER A 478 4.77 2.64 -11.97
C SER A 478 6.13 2.51 -11.31
N SER A 479 6.31 1.51 -10.45
CA SER A 479 7.52 1.36 -9.66
C SER A 479 7.82 -0.09 -9.30
N ASP A 480 9.08 -0.40 -9.10
CA ASP A 480 9.50 -1.58 -8.35
C ASP A 480 9.48 -1.28 -6.84
N VAL A 481 9.55 -2.31 -6.01
CA VAL A 481 9.60 -2.20 -4.55
C VAL A 481 10.90 -2.83 -4.05
N ALA A 482 11.64 -2.14 -3.19
CA ALA A 482 12.89 -2.63 -2.65
C ALA A 482 13.04 -2.28 -1.17
N SER A 483 13.84 -3.07 -0.45
CA SER A 483 14.15 -2.81 0.96
C SER A 483 15.03 -1.58 1.10
N VAL A 484 14.75 -0.75 2.11
CA VAL A 484 15.49 0.47 2.46
C VAL A 484 16.96 0.16 2.74
N ASN A 485 17.28 -1.01 3.29
CA ASN A 485 18.65 -1.41 3.64
C ASN A 485 19.52 -1.74 2.41
N GLN A 486 18.92 -2.07 1.26
CA GLN A 486 19.66 -2.40 0.03
C GLN A 486 20.18 -1.16 -0.71
N LEU A 487 19.65 0.03 -0.43
CA LEU A 487 20.00 1.27 -1.13
C LEU A 487 21.20 2.01 -0.52
N PHE A 488 21.63 1.64 0.69
CA PHE A 488 22.80 2.24 1.34
C PHE A 488 24.13 1.52 1.03
N ILE A 489 24.10 0.49 0.19
CA ILE A 489 25.28 -0.30 -0.21
C ILE A 489 25.67 -0.04 -1.68
N SER A 490 24.92 0.80 -2.42
CA SER A 490 25.23 1.18 -3.81
C SER A 490 25.95 2.51 -3.93
#